data_AF-A0A7X0VYU6-F1
#
_entry.id   AF-A0A7X0VYU6-F1
#
_cell.length_a   1.000
_cell.length_b   1.000
_cell.length_c   1.000
_cell.angle_alpha   90.00
_cell.angle_beta   90.00
_cell.angle_gamma   90.00
#
_symmetry.space_group_name_H-M   'P 1'
#
loop_
_entity.id
_entity.type
_entity.pdbx_description
1 polymer ?
#
loop_
_entity_poly.entity_id
_entity_poly.type
_entity_poly.pdbx_seq_one_letter_code
_entity_poly.pdbx_strand_id
1 'polypeptide(L)'
;MKRSHTVFRTVFFGVACLFAACVAVQIFIAGLAIFTDSSHWHDHEVFVRIFELFPLLMLIFGFAGKLPVSFRWISVVLLLLIFAQYFTAHVQGAGAFHPVIAAVLFWLTLRTAARSRHLAFPGKGSANGGASS
;
A
#
# COMPACT_ATOMS: atom_id res chain seq x y z
N MET A 1 -4.34 11.08 -24.09
CA MET A 1 -4.15 10.05 -23.04
C MET A 1 -5.36 9.12 -23.07
N LYS A 2 -5.21 7.79 -23.23
CA LYS A 2 -6.38 6.88 -23.34
C LYS A 2 -7.10 6.80 -22.00
N ARG A 3 -8.42 7.05 -21.96
CA ARG A 3 -9.28 7.11 -20.75
C ARG A 3 -9.09 5.92 -19.80
N SER A 4 -8.81 4.74 -20.35
CA SER A 4 -8.53 3.50 -19.59
C SER A 4 -7.30 3.61 -18.67
N HIS A 5 -6.22 4.30 -19.08
CA HIS A 5 -5.03 4.43 -18.23
C HIS A 5 -5.29 5.28 -16.98
N THR A 6 -6.14 6.31 -17.09
CA THR A 6 -6.53 7.15 -15.95
C THR A 6 -7.26 6.32 -14.91
N VAL A 7 -8.21 5.47 -15.33
CA VAL A 7 -8.94 4.58 -14.42
C VAL A 7 -7.99 3.68 -13.65
N PHE A 8 -7.04 3.01 -14.32
CA PHE A 8 -6.07 2.16 -13.64
C PHE A 8 -5.16 2.92 -12.66
N ARG A 9 -4.79 4.17 -12.97
CA ARG A 9 -4.03 5.04 -12.05
C ARG A 9 -4.85 5.42 -10.82
N THR A 10 -6.14 5.73 -11.00
CA THR A 10 -7.05 6.02 -9.88
C THR A 10 -7.27 4.79 -9.01
N VAL A 11 -7.46 3.62 -9.61
CA VAL A 11 -7.59 2.36 -8.86
C VAL A 11 -6.31 2.05 -8.10
N PHE A 12 -5.13 2.17 -8.73
CA PHE A 12 -3.84 2.02 -8.04
C PHE A 12 -3.74 2.92 -6.81
N PHE A 13 -4.06 4.20 -6.95
CA PHE A 13 -4.07 5.16 -5.83
C PHE A 13 -5.07 4.76 -4.74
N GLY A 14 -6.30 4.37 -5.12
CA GLY A 14 -7.32 3.91 -4.19
C GLY A 14 -6.89 2.68 -3.39
N VAL A 15 -6.31 1.68 -4.06
CA VAL A 15 -5.77 0.47 -3.41
C VAL A 15 -4.61 0.83 -2.49
N ALA A 16 -3.71 1.74 -2.87
CA ALA A 16 -2.63 2.19 -2.00
C ALA A 16 -3.14 2.88 -0.71
N CYS A 17 -4.17 3.73 -0.82
CA CYS A 17 -4.80 4.36 0.34
C CYS A 17 -5.49 3.33 1.25
N LEU A 18 -6.26 2.41 0.66
CA LEU A 18 -6.93 1.36 1.40
C LEU A 18 -5.92 0.44 2.10
N PHE A 19 -4.84 0.06 1.41
CA PHE A 19 -3.77 -0.74 1.98
C PHE A 19 -3.10 -0.04 3.17
N ALA A 20 -2.82 1.26 3.08
CA ALA A 20 -2.28 2.02 4.22
C ALA A 20 -3.25 2.00 5.42
N ALA A 21 -4.55 2.18 5.19
CA ALA A 21 -5.56 2.11 6.24
C ALA A 21 -5.62 0.71 6.88
N CYS A 22 -5.60 -0.35 6.07
CA CYS A 22 -5.53 -1.74 6.55
C CYS A 22 -4.30 -1.98 7.42
N VAL A 23 -3.10 -1.56 6.99
CA VAL A 23 -1.88 -1.72 7.78
C VAL A 23 -1.96 -0.96 9.11
N ALA A 24 -2.55 0.25 9.14
CA ALA A 24 -2.77 0.99 10.38
C ALA A 24 -3.71 0.24 11.34
N VAL A 25 -4.82 -0.30 10.83
CA VAL A 25 -5.76 -1.11 11.61
C VAL A 25 -5.10 -2.40 12.10
N GLN A 26 -4.28 -3.06 11.28
CA GLN A 26 -3.53 -4.25 11.65
C GLN A 26 -2.57 -3.99 12.82
N ILE A 27 -1.85 -2.86 12.80
CA ILE A 27 -0.97 -2.41 13.90
C ILE A 27 -1.80 -2.12 15.15
N PHE A 28 -2.95 -1.48 15.01
CA PHE A 28 -3.86 -1.21 16.12
C PHE A 28 -4.36 -2.50 16.79
N ILE A 29 -4.78 -3.50 16.00
CA ILE A 29 -5.24 -4.81 16.54
C ILE A 29 -4.09 -5.52 17.27
N ALA A 30 -2.86 -5.46 16.76
CA ALA A 30 -1.69 -5.98 17.49
C ALA A 30 -1.48 -5.24 18.82
N GLY A 31 -1.71 -3.91 18.83
CA GLY A 31 -1.71 -3.11 20.06
C GLY A 31 -2.76 -3.58 21.07
N LEU A 32 -4.00 -3.85 20.62
CA LEU A 32 -5.03 -4.45 21.48
C LEU A 32 -4.57 -5.80 22.05
N ALA A 33 -3.98 -6.65 21.22
CA ALA A 33 -3.50 -7.96 21.66
C ALA A 33 -2.38 -7.88 22.73
N ILE A 34 -1.55 -6.83 22.67
CA ILE A 34 -0.47 -6.59 23.65
C ILE A 34 -1.00 -5.91 24.92
N PHE A 35 -1.83 -4.88 24.78
CA PHE A 35 -2.14 -3.95 25.86
C PHE A 35 -3.52 -4.17 26.49
N THR A 36 -4.43 -4.90 25.85
CA THR A 36 -5.79 -5.11 26.37
C THR A 36 -6.13 -6.59 26.58
N ASP A 37 -6.09 -7.40 25.53
CA ASP A 37 -6.42 -8.83 25.60
C ASP A 37 -5.76 -9.62 24.46
N SER A 38 -4.97 -10.62 24.82
CA SER A 38 -4.30 -11.54 23.89
C SER A 38 -5.24 -12.28 22.93
N SER A 39 -6.54 -12.38 23.21
CA SER A 39 -7.51 -12.98 22.29
C SER A 39 -7.55 -12.27 20.92
N HIS A 40 -7.20 -10.99 20.87
CA HIS A 40 -7.12 -10.19 19.63
C HIS A 40 -5.99 -10.61 18.67
N TRP A 41 -5.08 -11.51 19.06
CA TRP A 41 -4.13 -12.11 18.10
C TRP A 41 -4.85 -12.86 17.00
N HIS A 42 -5.99 -13.50 17.31
CA HIS A 42 -6.81 -14.15 16.30
C HIS A 42 -7.36 -13.14 15.28
N ASP A 43 -7.88 -12.00 15.75
CA ASP A 43 -8.36 -10.92 14.89
C ASP A 43 -7.24 -10.38 14.00
N HIS A 44 -6.03 -10.22 14.56
CA HIS A 44 -4.85 -9.81 13.81
C HIS A 44 -4.54 -10.82 12.69
N GLU A 45 -4.43 -12.11 12.99
CA GLU A 45 -4.10 -13.13 11.99
C GLU A 45 -5.15 -13.27 10.88
N VAL A 46 -6.44 -13.12 11.21
CA VAL A 46 -7.52 -13.21 10.22
C VAL A 46 -7.57 -11.94 9.36
N PHE A 47 -7.38 -10.76 9.95
CA PHE A 47 -7.52 -9.48 9.23
C PHE A 47 -6.50 -9.33 8.09
N VAL A 48 -5.25 -9.80 8.26
CA VAL A 48 -4.22 -9.70 7.22
C VAL A 48 -4.60 -10.47 5.94
N ARG A 49 -5.35 -11.58 6.05
CA ARG A 49 -5.79 -12.39 4.90
C ARG A 49 -6.68 -11.62 3.94
N ILE A 50 -7.34 -10.56 4.41
CA ILE A 50 -8.23 -9.73 3.59
C ILE A 50 -7.42 -8.86 2.61
N PHE A 51 -6.22 -8.43 3.00
CA PHE A 51 -5.47 -7.42 2.24
C PHE A 51 -4.04 -7.82 1.87
N GLU A 52 -3.57 -9.01 2.23
CA GLU A 52 -2.21 -9.49 1.90
C GLU A 52 -1.89 -9.45 0.40
N LEU A 53 -2.92 -9.51 -0.46
CA LEU A 53 -2.79 -9.44 -1.92
C LEU A 53 -2.90 -8.03 -2.51
N PHE A 54 -3.11 -6.99 -1.71
CA PHE A 54 -3.22 -5.61 -2.22
C PHE A 54 -1.95 -5.14 -2.95
N PRO A 55 -0.72 -5.44 -2.49
CA PRO A 55 0.48 -5.12 -3.25
C PRO A 55 0.54 -5.79 -4.63
N LEU A 56 0.02 -7.02 -4.76
CA LEU A 56 -0.09 -7.71 -6.05
C LEU A 56 -1.09 -6.99 -6.95
N LEU A 57 -2.23 -6.58 -6.40
CA LEU A 57 -3.25 -5.81 -7.13
C LEU A 57 -2.69 -4.44 -7.59
N MET A 58 -1.94 -3.76 -6.73
CA MET A 58 -1.19 -2.56 -7.09
C MET A 58 -0.19 -2.83 -8.21
N LEU A 59 0.53 -3.95 -8.19
CA LEU A 59 1.47 -4.31 -9.26
C LEU A 59 0.74 -4.45 -10.61
N ILE A 60 -0.37 -5.20 -10.64
CA ILE A 60 -1.19 -5.41 -11.84
C ILE A 60 -1.67 -4.07 -12.41
N PHE A 61 -2.25 -3.21 -11.58
CA PHE A 61 -2.71 -1.89 -12.01
C PHE A 61 -1.57 -0.93 -12.36
N GLY A 62 -0.40 -1.11 -11.74
CA GLY A 62 0.83 -0.39 -12.08
C GLY A 62 1.29 -0.65 -13.51
N PHE A 63 1.15 -1.89 -13.99
CA PHE A 63 1.38 -2.24 -15.40
C PHE A 63 0.26 -1.73 -16.30
N ALA A 64 -1.01 -2.01 -15.96
CA ALA A 64 -2.17 -1.64 -16.79
C ALA A 64 -2.30 -0.11 -16.99
N GLY A 65 -2.03 0.69 -15.95
CA GLY A 65 -2.05 2.15 -15.99
C GLY A 65 -0.78 2.79 -16.57
N LYS A 66 0.18 1.97 -17.02
CA LYS A 66 1.51 2.39 -17.47
C LYS A 66 2.16 3.39 -16.50
N LEU A 67 2.12 3.07 -15.20
CA LEU A 67 2.80 3.88 -14.19
C LEU A 67 4.32 3.78 -14.36
N PRO A 68 5.08 4.78 -13.87
CA PRO A 68 6.54 4.71 -13.81
C PRO A 68 7.03 3.42 -13.14
N VAL A 69 8.18 2.91 -13.59
CA VAL A 69 8.76 1.64 -13.12
C VAL A 69 8.96 1.62 -11.60
N SER A 70 9.23 2.76 -10.98
CA SER A 70 9.33 2.92 -9.52
C SER A 70 8.07 2.49 -8.76
N PHE A 71 6.87 2.75 -9.31
CA PHE A 71 5.60 2.32 -8.69
C PHE A 71 5.35 0.81 -8.81
N ARG A 72 5.96 0.15 -9.79
CA ARG A 72 5.87 -1.31 -9.92
C ARG A 72 6.82 -1.99 -8.96
N TRP A 73 8.06 -1.50 -8.89
CA TRP A 73 9.04 -2.00 -7.92
C TRP A 73 8.61 -1.81 -6.48
N ILE A 74 8.00 -0.66 -6.13
CA ILE A 74 7.52 -0.48 -4.76
C ILE A 74 6.40 -1.49 -4.44
N SER A 75 5.50 -1.83 -5.36
CA SER A 75 4.50 -2.89 -5.15
C SER A 75 5.15 -4.26 -4.88
N VAL A 76 6.23 -4.59 -5.59
CA VAL A 76 7.01 -5.83 -5.33
C VAL A 76 7.65 -5.76 -3.94
N VAL A 77 8.26 -4.64 -3.57
CA VAL A 77 8.86 -4.46 -2.23
C VAL A 77 7.81 -4.58 -1.13
N LEU A 78 6.63 -3.96 -1.29
CA LEU A 78 5.53 -4.08 -0.33
C LEU A 78 5.05 -5.53 -0.17
N LEU A 79 4.98 -6.29 -1.28
CA LEU A 79 4.66 -7.71 -1.24
C LEU A 79 5.72 -8.52 -0.48
N LEU A 80 7.00 -8.27 -0.74
CA LEU A 80 8.11 -8.91 -0.04
C LEU A 80 8.13 -8.58 1.46
N LEU A 81 7.76 -7.35 1.83
CA LEU A 81 7.64 -6.95 3.23
C LEU A 81 6.50 -7.70 3.95
N ILE A 82 5.39 -8.00 3.28
CA ILE A 82 4.34 -8.89 3.83
C ILE A 82 4.90 -10.30 4.06
N PHE A 83 5.62 -10.87 3.11
CA PHE A 83 6.28 -12.16 3.33
C PHE A 83 7.29 -12.12 4.49
N ALA A 84 8.01 -11.01 4.64
CA ALA A 84 8.91 -10.80 5.77
C ALA A 84 8.14 -10.68 7.10
N GLN A 85 6.91 -10.14 7.12
CA GLN A 85 6.04 -10.18 8.30
C GLN A 85 5.71 -11.63 8.71
N TYR A 86 5.32 -12.47 7.75
CA TYR A 86 5.08 -13.90 8.02
C TYR A 86 6.33 -14.61 8.53
N PHE A 87 7.48 -14.37 7.89
CA PHE A 87 8.76 -14.95 8.32
C PHE A 87 9.10 -14.57 9.76
N THR A 88 9.05 -13.27 10.09
CA THR A 88 9.39 -12.77 11.43
C THR A 88 8.41 -13.22 12.51
N ALA A 89 7.16 -13.51 12.16
CA ALA A 89 6.17 -14.05 13.09
C ALA A 89 6.40 -15.54 13.43
N HIS A 90 6.98 -16.33 12.53
CA HIS A 90 7.11 -17.79 12.70
C HIS A 90 8.54 -18.27 13.02
N VAL A 91 9.55 -17.44 12.79
CA VAL A 91 10.96 -17.81 13.04
C VAL A 91 11.42 -17.32 14.40
N GLN A 92 11.89 -18.25 15.25
CA GLN A 92 12.44 -17.92 16.57
C GLN A 92 13.59 -16.91 16.45
N GLY A 93 13.60 -15.92 17.36
CA GLY A 93 14.60 -14.86 17.38
C GLY A 93 14.37 -13.72 16.36
N ALA A 94 13.46 -13.87 15.40
CA ALA A 94 13.18 -12.84 14.40
C ALA A 94 12.02 -11.88 14.77
N GLY A 95 11.25 -12.20 15.81
CA GLY A 95 10.02 -11.47 16.18
C GLY A 95 10.21 -9.97 16.45
N ALA A 96 11.38 -9.56 16.97
CA ALA A 96 11.67 -8.15 17.23
C ALA A 96 11.69 -7.28 15.94
N PHE A 97 11.96 -7.88 14.78
CA PHE A 97 11.90 -7.19 13.49
C PHE A 97 10.47 -6.99 12.98
N HIS A 98 9.51 -7.78 13.46
CA HIS A 98 8.12 -7.71 13.02
C HIS A 98 7.52 -6.29 13.14
N PRO A 99 7.55 -5.61 14.31
CA PRO A 99 7.02 -4.25 14.42
C PRO A 99 7.81 -3.22 13.59
N VAL A 100 9.13 -3.41 13.41
CA VAL A 100 9.97 -2.53 12.58
C VAL A 100 9.56 -2.62 11.11
N ILE A 101 9.40 -3.84 10.61
CA ILE A 101 8.96 -4.09 9.22
C ILE A 101 7.52 -3.60 9.02
N ALA A 102 6.64 -3.73 10.02
CA ALA A 102 5.28 -3.19 9.95
C ALA A 102 5.28 -1.66 9.82
N ALA A 103 6.12 -0.95 10.59
CA ALA A 103 6.27 0.50 10.48
C ALA A 103 6.83 0.93 9.11
N VAL A 104 7.82 0.20 8.59
CA VAL A 104 8.37 0.44 7.23
C VAL A 104 7.30 0.19 6.17
N LEU A 105 6.54 -0.90 6.27
CA LEU A 105 5.45 -1.25 5.35
C LEU A 105 4.38 -0.15 5.32
N PHE A 106 3.96 0.34 6.50
CA PHE A 106 3.02 1.45 6.63
C PHE A 106 3.55 2.72 5.98
N TRP A 107 4.78 3.12 6.33
CA TRP A 107 5.41 4.34 5.82
C TRP A 107 5.56 4.32 4.29
N LEU A 108 6.06 3.21 3.73
CA LEU A 108 6.24 3.08 2.29
C LEU A 108 4.88 3.08 1.55
N THR A 109 3.85 2.47 2.14
CA THR A 109 2.50 2.49 1.57
C THR A 109 1.92 3.91 1.55
N LEU A 110 2.02 4.65 2.65
CA LEU A 110 1.62 6.06 2.72
C LEU A 110 2.35 6.92 1.70
N ARG A 111 3.68 6.79 1.59
CA ARG A 111 4.46 7.51 0.58
C ARG A 111 4.05 7.14 -0.84
N THR A 112 3.71 5.88 -1.09
CA THR A 112 3.24 5.41 -2.41
C THR A 112 1.88 6.00 -2.75
N ALA A 113 0.94 6.04 -1.80
CA ALA A 113 -0.35 6.69 -1.96
C ALA A 113 -0.19 8.20 -2.25
N ALA A 114 0.58 8.91 -1.43
CA ALA A 114 0.83 10.33 -1.61
C ALA A 114 1.46 10.65 -2.98
N ARG A 115 2.47 9.86 -3.38
CA ARG A 115 3.14 10.04 -4.69
C ARG A 115 2.24 9.65 -5.86
N SER A 116 1.33 8.68 -5.74
CA SER A 116 0.47 8.29 -6.87
C SER A 116 -0.72 9.22 -7.08
N ARG A 117 -1.06 10.08 -6.11
CA ARG A 117 -2.19 11.03 -6.20
C ARG A 117 -2.16 11.91 -7.47
N HIS A 118 -1.00 12.47 -7.83
CA HIS A 118 -0.89 13.33 -9.02
C HIS A 118 -1.05 12.55 -10.35
N LEU A 119 -0.82 11.23 -10.34
CA LEU A 119 -1.05 10.37 -11.50
C LEU A 119 -2.53 10.03 -11.66
N ALA A 120 -3.25 9.88 -10.53
CA ALA A 120 -4.69 9.65 -10.50
C ALA A 120 -5.50 10.92 -10.83
N PHE A 121 -5.03 12.08 -10.36
CA PHE A 121 -5.64 13.37 -10.58
C PHE A 121 -4.61 14.35 -11.16
N PRO A 122 -4.30 14.25 -12.47
CA PRO A 122 -3.46 15.24 -13.12
C PRO A 122 -4.18 16.59 -12.98
N GLY A 123 -3.54 17.58 -12.32
CA GLY A 123 -4.09 18.93 -12.25
C GLY A 123 -4.39 19.44 -13.66
N LYS A 124 -5.47 20.21 -13.83
CA LYS A 124 -5.77 20.89 -15.09
C LYS A 124 -4.64 21.90 -15.38
N GLY A 125 -3.58 21.47 -16.06
CA GLY A 125 -2.54 22.35 -16.55
C GLY A 125 -3.09 23.24 -17.67
N SER A 126 -3.21 24.54 -17.37
CA SER A 126 -3.41 25.69 -18.26
C SER A 126 -3.71 25.38 -19.74
N ALA A 127 -4.98 25.18 -20.07
CA ALA A 127 -5.46 25.10 -21.46
C ALA A 127 -5.90 26.48 -21.99
N ASN A 128 -5.24 27.56 -21.56
CA ASN A 128 -5.58 28.95 -21.93
C ASN A 128 -4.34 29.86 -22.05
N GLY A 129 -3.33 29.42 -22.81
CA GLY A 129 -2.15 30.24 -23.10
C GLY A 129 -1.80 30.21 -24.58
N GLY A 130 -2.63 30.85 -25.41
CA GLY A 130 -2.36 30.93 -26.85
C GLY A 130 -3.55 31.35 -27.71
N ALA A 131 -4.30 32.37 -27.30
CA ALA A 131 -5.13 33.15 -28.21
C ALA A 131 -4.72 34.62 -28.05
N SER A 132 -4.45 35.26 -29.21
CA SER A 132 -4.34 36.70 -29.44
C SER A 132 -3.30 37.49 -28.63
N SER A 133 -2.21 37.89 -29.28
CA SER A 133 -1.90 39.28 -29.66
C SER A 133 -0.69 39.30 -30.60
#